data_AF-A0A3D2KM29-F1
#
_entry.id   AF-A0A3D2KM29-F1
#
_cell.length_a   1.000
_cell.length_b   1.000
_cell.length_c   1.000
_cell.angle_alpha   90.00
_cell.angle_beta   90.00
_cell.angle_gamma   90.00
#
_symmetry.space_group_name_H-M   'P 1'
#
loop_
_entity.id
_entity.type
_entity.pdbx_description
1 polymer ?
#
loop_
_entity_poly.entity_id
_entity_poly.type
_entity_poly.pdbx_seq_one_letter_code
_entity_poly.pdbx_strand_id
1 'polypeptide(L)'
;PGAGEELTLVLRGACLERWRPVSGWDLAKGRAKPVRRLVPAGGVYFFEVAGGRARVLAERLWLRSVCDDPQDRRDGFGLAMWGVWDVDNSSPSREEATGS
;
A
#
# COMPACT_ATOMS: atom_id res chain seq x y z
N PRO A 1 17.90 -6.53 21.98
CA PRO A 1 17.04 -5.42 21.51
C PRO A 1 17.83 -4.54 20.53
N GLY A 2 17.96 -5.00 19.29
CA GLY A 2 18.71 -4.30 18.25
C GLY A 2 17.90 -3.13 17.71
N ALA A 3 18.55 -1.98 17.51
CA ALA A 3 18.00 -0.83 16.83
C ALA A 3 17.24 -1.30 15.57
N GLY A 4 15.93 -1.04 15.53
CA GLY A 4 15.12 -1.42 14.38
C GLY A 4 15.68 -0.71 13.15
N GLU A 5 16.05 -1.46 12.12
CA GLU A 5 16.35 -0.88 10.81
C GLU A 5 15.20 0.07 10.44
N GLU A 6 15.50 1.35 10.34
CA GLU A 6 14.57 2.34 9.84
C GLU A 6 14.33 2.06 8.36
N LEU A 7 13.10 1.70 8.01
CA LEU A 7 12.70 1.42 6.64
C LEU A 7 12.23 2.72 6.00
N THR A 8 12.94 3.16 4.96
CA THR A 8 12.60 4.36 4.20
C THR A 8 12.13 3.96 2.82
N LEU A 9 10.91 4.37 2.46
CA LEU A 9 10.27 4.07 1.19
C LEU A 9 9.99 5.36 0.41
N VAL A 10 10.19 5.31 -0.90
CA VAL A 10 9.82 6.38 -1.83
C VAL A 10 8.68 5.88 -2.71
N LEU A 11 7.53 6.57 -2.71
CA LEU A 11 6.40 6.24 -3.57
C LEU A 11 6.77 6.57 -5.02
N ARG A 12 6.73 5.57 -5.91
CA ARG A 12 7.02 5.71 -7.34
C ARG A 12 5.77 5.73 -8.20
N GLY A 13 4.71 5.07 -7.77
CA GLY A 13 3.45 5.05 -8.50
C GLY A 13 2.32 4.44 -7.69
N ALA A 14 1.10 4.59 -8.19
CA ALA A 14 -0.07 3.95 -7.61
C ALA A 14 -1.12 3.63 -8.69
N CYS A 15 -1.71 2.46 -8.59
CA CYS A 15 -2.85 2.03 -9.41
C CYS A 15 -4.09 2.04 -8.52
N LEU A 16 -4.88 3.11 -8.60
CA LEU A 16 -6.01 3.36 -7.71
C LEU A 16 -7.29 3.57 -8.52
N GLU A 17 -8.40 3.01 -8.03
CA GLU A 17 -9.73 3.42 -8.47
C GLU A 17 -10.09 4.82 -7.95
N ARG A 18 -11.18 5.39 -8.46
CA ARG A 18 -11.79 6.60 -7.91
C ARG A 18 -12.10 6.37 -6.43
N TRP A 19 -11.73 7.35 -5.60
CA TRP A 19 -12.04 7.34 -4.17
C TRP A 19 -13.56 7.17 -3.94
N ARG A 20 -13.93 6.48 -2.86
CA ARG A 20 -15.33 6.24 -2.47
C ARG A 20 -15.67 6.99 -1.17
N PRO A 21 -16.82 7.68 -1.09
CA PRO A 21 -17.33 8.22 0.16
C PRO A 21 -17.82 7.08 1.05
N VAL A 22 -17.27 6.99 2.25
CA VAL A 22 -17.74 6.04 3.27
C VAL A 22 -18.12 6.81 4.53
N SER A 23 -19.32 6.52 5.02
CA SER A 23 -19.81 6.93 6.33
C SER A 23 -20.41 5.69 7.01
N GLY A 24 -20.68 5.81 8.29
CA GLY A 24 -21.40 4.80 9.06
C GLY A 24 -22.34 5.47 10.04
N TRP A 25 -22.99 4.67 10.87
CA TRP A 25 -23.85 5.18 11.93
C TRP A 25 -23.17 5.02 13.29
N ASP A 26 -23.15 6.09 14.09
CA ASP A 26 -22.73 6.03 15.48
C ASP A 26 -23.96 5.67 16.33
N LEU A 27 -24.08 4.41 16.73
CA LEU A 27 -25.19 3.90 17.53
C LEU A 27 -25.23 4.53 18.93
N ALA A 28 -24.08 4.89 19.51
CA ALA A 28 -24.01 5.47 20.85
C ALA A 28 -24.47 6.94 20.86
N LYS A 29 -24.20 7.67 19.78
CA LYS A 29 -24.61 9.09 19.63
C LYS A 29 -25.87 9.28 18.80
N GLY A 30 -26.43 8.20 18.26
CA GLY A 30 -27.65 8.22 17.43
C GLY A 30 -27.52 9.10 16.18
N ARG A 31 -26.33 9.20 15.57
CA ARG A 31 -26.09 10.10 14.43
C ARG A 31 -25.14 9.50 13.39
N ALA A 32 -25.19 10.03 12.16
CA ALA A 32 -24.24 9.67 11.11
C ALA A 32 -22.80 10.05 11.49
N LYS A 33 -21.84 9.18 11.16
CA LYS A 33 -20.40 9.47 11.25
C LYS A 33 -20.00 10.43 10.13
N PRO A 34 -18.98 11.28 10.33
CA PRO A 34 -18.43 12.11 9.26
C PRO A 34 -18.07 11.28 8.03
N VAL A 35 -18.42 11.78 6.84
CA VAL A 35 -18.07 11.13 5.57
C VAL A 35 -16.55 11.22 5.38
N ARG A 36 -15.95 10.10 5.02
CA ARG A 36 -14.51 9.96 4.70
C ARG A 36 -14.34 9.59 3.24
N ARG A 37 -13.28 10.09 2.62
CA ARG A 37 -12.85 9.65 1.28
C ARG A 37 -11.87 8.50 1.46
N LEU A 38 -12.18 7.34 0.90
CA LEU A 38 -11.34 6.16 1.02
C LEU A 38 -10.90 5.67 -0.36
N VAL A 39 -9.69 5.10 -0.41
CA VAL A 39 -9.25 4.30 -1.54
C VAL A 39 -9.98 2.96 -1.49
N PRO A 40 -10.60 2.50 -2.59
CA PRO A 40 -11.25 1.19 -2.62
C PRO A 40 -10.25 0.05 -2.38
N ALA A 41 -10.74 -1.08 -1.87
CA ALA A 41 -9.94 -2.30 -1.82
C ALA A 41 -9.43 -2.67 -3.21
N GLY A 42 -8.18 -3.14 -3.29
CA GLY A 42 -7.50 -3.45 -4.56
C GLY A 42 -6.57 -2.35 -5.09
N GLY A 43 -6.52 -1.18 -4.45
CA GLY A 43 -5.51 -0.17 -4.78
C GLY A 43 -4.08 -0.67 -4.50
N VAL A 44 -3.18 -0.45 -5.46
CA VAL A 44 -1.76 -0.88 -5.37
C VAL A 44 -0.86 0.33 -5.34
N TYR A 45 0.10 0.35 -4.41
CA TYR A 45 1.13 1.39 -4.30
C TYR A 45 2.50 0.77 -4.55
N PHE A 46 3.26 1.39 -5.43
CA PHE A 46 4.59 0.93 -5.82
C PHE A 46 5.64 1.79 -5.13
N PHE A 47 6.46 1.16 -4.30
CA PHE A 47 7.52 1.82 -3.55
C PHE A 47 8.89 1.33 -3.99
N GLU A 48 9.85 2.26 -4.00
CA GLU A 48 11.28 1.97 -4.00
C GLU A 48 11.79 2.01 -2.57
N VAL A 49 12.67 1.07 -2.21
CA VAL A 49 13.33 1.06 -0.90
C VAL A 49 14.55 1.97 -0.97
N ALA A 50 14.49 3.11 -0.31
CA ALA A 50 15.62 4.04 -0.20
C ALA A 50 16.54 3.72 0.99
N GLY A 51 16.05 2.95 1.97
CA GLY A 51 16.85 2.49 3.11
C GLY A 51 16.17 1.34 3.86
N GLY A 52 16.97 0.42 4.40
CA GLY A 52 16.50 -0.79 5.08
C GLY A 52 16.16 -1.94 4.13
N ARG A 53 15.40 -2.93 4.62
CA ARG A 53 15.07 -4.16 3.86
C ARG A 53 13.56 -4.31 3.65
N ALA A 54 13.11 -4.37 2.39
CA ALA A 54 11.69 -4.57 2.02
C ALA A 54 11.05 -5.78 2.72
N ARG A 55 11.82 -6.85 2.94
CA ARG A 55 11.35 -8.08 3.60
C ARG A 55 10.68 -7.84 4.95
N VAL A 56 11.09 -6.79 5.67
CA VAL A 56 10.52 -6.38 6.96
C VAL A 56 9.01 -6.05 6.83
N LEU A 57 8.57 -5.52 5.69
CA LEU A 57 7.16 -5.21 5.43
C LEU A 57 6.30 -6.48 5.46
N ALA A 58 6.73 -7.52 4.73
CA ALA A 58 6.02 -8.80 4.69
C ALA A 58 6.07 -9.50 6.06
N GLU A 59 7.20 -9.46 6.77
CA GLU A 59 7.35 -10.16 8.05
C GLU A 59 6.56 -9.51 9.20
N ARG A 60 6.42 -8.18 9.19
CA ARG A 60 5.88 -7.43 10.35
C ARG A 60 4.54 -6.74 10.11
N LEU A 61 4.22 -6.45 8.85
CA LEU A 61 3.07 -5.61 8.48
C LEU A 61 2.05 -6.37 7.62
N TRP A 62 2.20 -7.69 7.47
CA TRP A 62 1.22 -8.52 6.77
C TRP A 62 -0.19 -8.37 7.37
N LEU A 63 -1.15 -7.96 6.54
CA LEU A 63 -2.54 -7.69 6.94
C LEU A 63 -2.64 -6.77 8.17
N ARG A 64 -1.65 -5.91 8.37
CA ARG A 64 -1.70 -4.87 9.39
C ARG A 64 -2.21 -3.58 8.75
N SER A 65 -2.99 -2.83 9.50
CA SER A 65 -3.47 -1.52 9.04
C SER A 65 -2.33 -0.52 8.94
N VAL A 66 -2.28 0.21 7.82
CA VAL A 66 -1.37 1.33 7.58
C VAL A 66 -1.93 2.68 8.06
N CYS A 67 -3.12 2.70 8.67
CA CYS A 67 -3.70 3.94 9.20
C CYS A 67 -2.96 4.44 10.44
N ASP A 68 -2.74 5.75 10.52
CA ASP A 68 -2.14 6.40 11.68
C ASP A 68 -3.11 6.46 12.87
N ASP A 69 -4.37 6.83 12.60
CA ASP A 69 -5.41 6.96 13.62
C ASP A 69 -5.77 5.57 14.21
N PRO A 70 -5.63 5.37 15.53
CA PRO A 70 -6.00 4.13 16.19
C PRO A 70 -7.44 3.68 15.96
N GLN A 71 -8.39 4.62 15.83
CA GLN A 71 -9.78 4.29 15.58
C GLN A 71 -9.97 3.77 14.16
N ASP A 72 -9.28 4.34 13.17
CA ASP A 72 -9.37 3.86 11.79
C ASP A 72 -8.86 2.43 11.66
N ARG A 73 -7.80 2.09 12.42
CA ARG A 73 -7.31 0.71 12.53
C ARG A 73 -8.35 -0.23 13.13
N ARG A 74 -9.04 0.19 14.20
CA ARG A 74 -10.10 -0.59 14.86
C ARG A 74 -11.35 -0.76 14.00
N ASP A 75 -11.65 0.24 13.17
CA ASP A 75 -12.75 0.22 12.20
C ASP A 75 -12.39 -0.66 10.97
N GLY A 76 -11.18 -1.20 10.89
CA GLY A 76 -10.75 -2.16 9.87
C GLY A 76 -10.21 -1.53 8.58
N PHE A 77 -9.90 -0.23 8.60
CA PHE A 77 -9.37 0.46 7.42
C PHE A 77 -7.87 0.17 7.21
N GLY A 78 -7.42 0.33 5.96
CA GLY A 78 -6.00 0.37 5.62
C GLY A 78 -5.25 -0.96 5.74
N LEU A 79 -5.93 -2.10 5.75
CA LEU A 79 -5.25 -3.41 5.72
C LEU A 79 -4.49 -3.57 4.41
N ALA A 80 -3.21 -3.94 4.49
CA ALA A 80 -2.33 -4.07 3.34
C ALA A 80 -1.67 -5.45 3.25
N MET A 81 -1.45 -5.89 2.02
CA MET A 81 -0.59 -7.02 1.67
C MET A 81 0.65 -6.51 0.97
N TRP A 82 1.79 -7.11 1.26
CA TRP A 82 3.09 -6.65 0.78
C TRP A 82 3.67 -7.68 -0.19
N GLY A 83 4.18 -7.20 -1.32
CA GLY A 83 4.81 -8.00 -2.35
C GLY A 83 6.04 -7.29 -2.94
N VAL A 84 6.74 -7.99 -3.82
CA VAL A 84 7.88 -7.44 -4.57
C VAL A 84 7.46 -7.18 -6.01
N TRP A 85 8.08 -6.16 -6.61
CA TRP A 85 7.93 -5.82 -8.02
C TRP A 85 9.31 -5.44 -8.55
N ASP A 86 9.56 -5.71 -9.82
CA ASP A 86 10.80 -5.37 -10.49
C ASP A 86 10.51 -4.50 -11.70
N VAL A 87 11.37 -3.52 -11.95
CA VAL A 87 11.36 -2.71 -13.16
C VAL A 87 12.51 -3.24 -14.00
N ASP A 88 12.27 -4.36 -14.69
CA ASP A 88 13.25 -4.86 -15.64
C ASP A 88 13.33 -3.87 -16.80
N ASN A 89 14.41 -3.09 -16.83
CA ASN A 89 14.66 -2.09 -17.86
C ASN A 89 15.40 -2.68 -19.07
N SER A 90 15.57 -4.01 -19.11
CA SER A 90 16.12 -4.73 -20.26
C SER A 90 15.01 -5.10 -21.24
N SER A 91 14.62 -4.14 -22.08
CA SER A 91 13.90 -4.50 -23.31
C SER A 91 14.81 -5.43 -24.13
N PRO A 92 14.36 -6.62 -24.56
CA PRO A 92 15.10 -7.35 -25.57
C PRO A 92 15.12 -6.49 -26.82
N SER A 93 16.31 -6.11 -27.29
CA SER A 93 16.51 -5.45 -28.57
C SER A 93 15.83 -6.30 -29.64
N ARG A 94 14.80 -5.76 -30.30
CA ARG A 94 14.20 -6.37 -31.50
C ARG A 94 15.20 -6.28 -32.65
N GLU A 95 16.23 -7.11 -32.63
CA GLU A 95 17.25 -7.13 -33.66
C GLU A 95 17.84 -8.54 -33.88
N GLU A 96 17.02 -9.59 -33.83
CA GLU A 96 17.41 -10.93 -34.32
C GLU A 96 16.25 -11.64 -35.04
N ALA A 97 15.49 -10.91 -35.87
CA ALA A 97 14.45 -11.49 -36.73
C ALA A 97 14.74 -11.37 -38.24
N THR A 98 15.99 -11.10 -38.60
CA THR A 98 16.46 -11.16 -40.00
C THR A 98 17.92 -11.59 -40.03
N GLY A 99 18.18 -12.83 -40.43
CA GLY A 99 19.49 -13.21 -40.97
C GLY A 99 20.08 -14.53 -40.47
N SER A 100 19.58 -15.66 -40.98
CA SER A 100 20.30 -16.55 -41.94
C SER A 100 19.61 -17.91 -42.05
#